data_AF-U9TWN0-F1
#
_entry.id   AF-U9TWN0-F1
#
_cell.length_a   1.000
_cell.length_b   1.000
_cell.length_c   1.000
_cell.angle_alpha   90.00
_cell.angle_beta   90.00
_cell.angle_gamma   90.00
#
_symmetry.space_group_name_H-M   'P 1'
#
loop_
_entity.id
_entity.type
_entity.pdbx_description
1 polymer ?
#
loop_
_entity_poly.entity_id
_entity_poly.type
_entity_poly.pdbx_seq_one_letter_code
_entity_poly.pdbx_strand_id
1 'polypeptide(L)'
;MIILPSGKTLIWKAVDISDQRGRAIDVIPKIEEIILNDLKEQSIKVACGICFSMMAALSQILSISVREIFKESSILKNASTNAVKLVNYFNHPNNVYFIGKLRNIQRELYSKYYAIIRPGDTRWNSYYECYLSLIRTKQTLKNLVTRYEPSEETSSKSTELYFPTDICQIIMGDLFWSRISQLAILMKPYCGALDKLQTDKARLHDVALSFGYFIKFWEQNTDRFLSEGIISRLEKRWNDWEQFILLLSLVLHPKYRLDKFNPDLETINFVTIGTWLDYYYKAWTSEKPTKLLAQFESYRVKKPPFNNEIYEQFGDDVLAY
;
A
#
# COMPACT_ATOMS: atom_id res chain seq x y z
N MET A 1 -15.36 -9.96 9.83
CA MET A 1 -16.68 -9.45 9.43
C MET A 1 -17.23 -10.39 8.37
N ILE A 2 -18.41 -10.97 8.57
CA ILE A 2 -19.07 -11.82 7.57
C ILE A 2 -20.29 -11.06 7.04
N ILE A 3 -20.43 -10.93 5.73
CA ILE A 3 -21.64 -10.37 5.11
C ILE A 3 -22.49 -11.55 4.64
N LEU A 4 -23.71 -11.64 5.15
CA LEU A 4 -24.66 -12.67 4.77
C LEU A 4 -25.27 -12.36 3.39
N PRO A 5 -25.83 -13.35 2.67
CA PRO A 5 -26.60 -13.12 1.44
C PRO A 5 -27.76 -12.11 1.60
N SER A 6 -28.21 -11.88 2.84
CA SER A 6 -29.21 -10.87 3.21
C SER A 6 -28.66 -9.44 3.38
N GLY A 7 -27.36 -9.22 3.16
CA GLY A 7 -26.70 -7.93 3.41
C GLY A 7 -26.41 -7.64 4.89
N LYS A 8 -26.80 -8.54 5.81
CA LYS A 8 -26.53 -8.38 7.25
C LYS A 8 -25.06 -8.68 7.57
N THR A 9 -24.45 -7.77 8.33
CA THR A 9 -23.04 -7.86 8.72
C THR A 9 -22.89 -8.46 10.12
N LEU A 10 -22.14 -9.56 10.23
CA LEU A 10 -21.70 -10.13 11.50
C LEU A 10 -20.32 -9.58 11.86
N ILE A 11 -20.25 -8.87 12.99
CA ILE A 11 -19.03 -8.29 13.54
C ILE A 11 -18.63 -9.10 14.77
N TRP A 12 -17.42 -9.63 14.77
CA TRP A 12 -16.87 -10.34 15.92
C TRP A 12 -15.93 -9.47 16.74
N LYS A 13 -15.87 -9.76 18.04
CA LYS A 13 -14.82 -9.21 18.91
C LYS A 13 -13.47 -9.80 18.51
N ALA A 14 -12.44 -8.96 18.53
CA ALA A 14 -11.07 -9.43 18.33
C ALA A 14 -10.69 -10.42 19.43
N VAL A 15 -10.15 -11.58 19.03
CA VAL A 15 -9.60 -12.58 19.95
C VAL A 15 -8.09 -12.48 19.88
N ASP A 16 -7.45 -12.30 21.04
CA ASP A 16 -5.99 -12.34 21.10
C ASP A 16 -5.50 -13.78 20.95
N ILE A 17 -4.65 -13.99 19.95
CA ILE A 17 -4.02 -15.29 19.63
C ILE A 17 -2.49 -15.16 19.62
N SER A 18 -1.94 -14.17 20.32
CA SER A 18 -0.51 -13.82 20.26
C SER A 18 0.41 -14.99 20.64
N ASP A 19 -0.03 -15.85 21.57
CA ASP A 19 0.73 -17.04 22.01
C ASP A 19 0.75 -18.17 20.97
N GLN A 20 -0.13 -18.13 19.95
CA GLN A 20 -0.32 -19.19 18.96
C GLN A 20 0.16 -18.79 17.55
N ARG A 21 0.73 -17.58 17.37
CA ARG A 21 1.14 -17.03 16.07
C ARG A 21 2.30 -17.78 15.37
N GLY A 22 2.84 -18.83 15.99
CA GLY A 22 3.99 -19.56 15.48
C GLY A 22 3.69 -20.51 14.31
N ARG A 23 2.50 -21.13 14.26
CA ARG A 23 2.15 -22.13 13.22
C ARG A 23 0.68 -22.07 12.85
N ALA A 24 0.38 -22.23 11.56
CA ALA A 24 -0.99 -22.25 11.05
C ALA A 24 -1.87 -23.33 11.72
N ILE A 25 -1.29 -24.48 12.08
CA ILE A 25 -1.99 -25.58 12.75
C ILE A 25 -2.53 -25.20 14.13
N ASP A 26 -1.91 -24.23 14.81
CA ASP A 26 -2.33 -23.77 16.13
C ASP A 26 -3.44 -22.69 16.02
N VAL A 27 -3.61 -22.09 14.83
CA VAL A 27 -4.56 -21.00 14.56
C VAL A 27 -5.84 -21.51 13.88
N ILE A 28 -5.73 -22.47 12.96
CA ILE A 28 -6.86 -23.02 12.18
C ILE A 28 -7.99 -23.52 13.10
N PRO A 29 -7.75 -24.34 14.13
CA PRO A 29 -8.81 -24.85 15.00
C PRO A 29 -9.56 -23.73 15.75
N LYS A 30 -8.87 -22.63 16.07
CA LYS A 30 -9.49 -21.49 16.78
C LYS A 30 -10.34 -20.66 15.83
N ILE A 31 -9.89 -20.49 14.58
CA ILE A 31 -10.72 -19.90 13.52
C ILE A 31 -11.95 -20.78 13.31
N GLU A 32 -11.79 -22.09 13.17
CA GLU A 32 -12.90 -23.03 13.02
C GLU A 32 -13.85 -22.99 14.22
N GLU A 33 -13.35 -22.95 15.46
CA GLU A 33 -14.18 -22.86 16.67
C GLU A 33 -14.98 -21.56 16.71
N ILE A 34 -14.35 -20.41 16.46
CA ILE A 34 -15.01 -19.09 16.47
C ILE A 34 -16.02 -18.98 15.32
N ILE A 35 -15.62 -19.42 14.11
CA ILE A 35 -16.43 -19.28 12.90
C ILE A 35 -17.56 -20.31 12.90
N LEU A 36 -17.28 -21.58 13.13
CA LEU A 36 -18.25 -22.65 12.94
C LEU A 36 -19.25 -22.74 14.10
N ASN A 37 -18.88 -22.44 15.35
CA ASN A 37 -19.83 -22.53 16.45
C ASN A 37 -20.91 -21.45 16.33
N ASP A 38 -20.52 -20.20 16.13
CA ASP A 38 -21.47 -19.08 15.97
C ASP A 38 -22.32 -19.21 14.69
N LEU A 39 -21.73 -19.70 13.58
CA LEU A 39 -22.46 -19.87 12.32
C LEU A 39 -23.40 -21.09 12.35
N LYS A 40 -23.05 -22.15 13.09
CA LYS A 40 -23.95 -23.28 13.35
C LYS A 40 -25.15 -22.86 14.18
N GLU A 41 -24.96 -22.05 15.22
CA GLU A 41 -26.08 -21.51 16.01
C GLU A 41 -27.07 -20.70 15.16
N GLN A 42 -26.57 -20.04 14.10
CA GLN A 42 -27.41 -19.26 13.18
C GLN A 42 -27.85 -20.03 11.91
N SER A 43 -27.56 -21.33 11.81
CA SER A 43 -27.88 -22.17 10.63
C SER A 43 -27.34 -21.61 9.30
N ILE A 44 -26.22 -20.91 9.33
CA ILE A 44 -25.61 -20.31 8.14
C ILE A 44 -24.69 -21.33 7.47
N LYS A 45 -25.01 -21.70 6.23
CA LYS A 45 -24.16 -22.58 5.41
C LYS A 45 -22.99 -21.78 4.84
N VAL A 46 -21.78 -22.07 5.30
CA VAL A 46 -20.55 -21.41 4.79
C VAL A 46 -20.23 -21.98 3.41
N ALA A 47 -20.47 -21.20 2.36
CA ALA A 47 -20.16 -21.60 0.99
C ALA A 47 -18.67 -21.44 0.64
N CYS A 48 -18.01 -20.41 1.18
CA CYS A 48 -16.60 -20.17 0.99
C CYS A 48 -16.05 -19.34 2.15
N GLY A 49 -14.98 -19.82 2.79
CA GLY A 49 -14.19 -19.00 3.71
C GLY A 49 -13.31 -18.05 2.91
N ILE A 50 -13.84 -16.89 2.51
CA ILE A 50 -13.00 -15.82 1.99
C ILE A 50 -12.29 -15.23 3.19
N CYS A 51 -11.11 -15.77 3.49
CA CYS A 51 -10.26 -15.15 4.48
C CYS A 51 -10.01 -13.71 4.03
N PHE A 52 -10.07 -12.78 4.97
CA PHE A 52 -9.58 -11.39 4.84
C PHE A 52 -8.12 -11.32 4.32
N SER A 53 -7.48 -12.48 4.07
CA SER A 53 -6.19 -12.69 3.45
C SER A 53 -6.07 -12.16 2.04
N MET A 54 -7.09 -12.11 1.17
CA MET A 54 -6.79 -11.71 -0.22
C MET A 54 -6.44 -10.22 -0.30
N MET A 55 -7.27 -9.32 0.25
CA MET A 55 -6.95 -7.89 0.26
C MET A 55 -5.80 -7.54 1.22
N ALA A 56 -5.74 -8.19 2.38
CA ALA A 56 -4.63 -8.00 3.31
C ALA A 56 -3.29 -8.51 2.73
N ALA A 57 -3.29 -9.66 2.05
CA ALA A 57 -2.11 -10.16 1.37
C ALA A 57 -1.79 -9.32 0.11
N LEU A 58 -2.78 -8.73 -0.58
CA LEU A 58 -2.54 -7.78 -1.66
C LEU A 58 -1.90 -6.48 -1.14
N SER A 59 -2.34 -5.94 0.00
CA SER A 59 -1.64 -4.84 0.69
C SER A 59 -0.25 -5.25 1.15
N GLN A 60 -0.07 -6.51 1.56
CA GLN A 60 1.24 -7.06 1.89
C GLN A 60 2.15 -7.14 0.66
N ILE A 61 1.64 -7.51 -0.52
CA ILE A 61 2.43 -7.49 -1.76
C ILE A 61 2.87 -6.08 -2.09
N LEU A 62 1.97 -5.09 -2.05
CA LEU A 62 2.36 -3.69 -2.30
C LEU A 62 3.46 -3.25 -1.34
N SER A 63 3.36 -3.67 -0.10
CA SER A 63 4.40 -3.43 0.91
C SER A 63 5.71 -4.16 0.56
N ILE A 64 5.65 -5.37 0.04
CA ILE A 64 6.83 -6.10 -0.44
C ILE A 64 7.43 -5.38 -1.66
N SER A 65 6.62 -4.87 -2.59
CA SER A 65 7.08 -4.13 -3.77
C SER A 65 7.87 -2.87 -3.41
N VAL A 66 7.45 -2.13 -2.38
CA VAL A 66 8.24 -1.00 -1.84
C VAL A 66 9.60 -1.48 -1.31
N ARG A 67 9.65 -2.64 -0.66
CA ARG A 67 10.92 -3.24 -0.19
C ARG A 67 11.87 -3.53 -1.34
N GLU A 68 11.35 -3.87 -2.52
CA GLU A 68 12.18 -4.18 -3.69
C GLU A 68 12.97 -2.96 -4.16
N ILE A 69 12.45 -1.73 -4.02
CA ILE A 69 13.19 -0.48 -4.34
C ILE A 69 14.51 -0.41 -3.56
N PHE A 70 14.48 -0.77 -2.27
CA PHE A 70 15.66 -0.76 -1.42
C PHE A 70 16.62 -1.93 -1.65
N LYS A 71 16.14 -3.02 -2.28
CA LYS A 71 17.00 -4.12 -2.70
C LYS A 71 17.72 -3.79 -4.01
N GLU A 72 17.03 -3.13 -4.94
CA GLU A 72 17.60 -2.71 -6.22
C GLU A 72 18.54 -1.51 -6.09
N SER A 73 18.30 -0.60 -5.15
CA SER A 73 19.14 0.58 -4.96
C SER A 73 19.73 0.68 -3.56
N SER A 74 21.01 0.33 -3.43
CA SER A 74 21.80 0.54 -2.21
C SER A 74 21.91 2.02 -1.85
N ILE A 75 21.94 2.91 -2.84
CA ILE A 75 22.00 4.37 -2.65
C ILE A 75 20.72 4.86 -1.96
N LEU A 76 19.54 4.47 -2.46
CA LEU A 76 18.27 4.83 -1.84
C LEU A 76 18.10 4.19 -0.46
N LYS A 77 18.56 2.94 -0.29
CA LYS A 77 18.59 2.28 1.02
C LYS A 77 19.43 3.05 2.03
N ASN A 78 20.63 3.50 1.66
CA ASN A 78 21.50 4.28 2.54
C ASN A 78 20.87 5.63 2.90
N ALA A 79 20.24 6.31 1.93
CA ALA A 79 19.51 7.55 2.20
C ALA A 79 18.37 7.33 3.21
N SER A 80 17.56 6.27 3.02
CA SER A 80 16.51 5.88 3.96
C SER A 80 17.07 5.61 5.37
N THR A 81 18.16 4.87 5.49
CA THR A 81 18.81 4.60 6.78
C THR A 81 19.26 5.91 7.46
N ASN A 82 19.86 6.83 6.70
CA ASN A 82 20.25 8.14 7.22
C ASN A 82 19.06 8.99 7.65
N ALA A 83 17.93 8.93 6.94
CA ALA A 83 16.70 9.59 7.35
C ALA A 83 16.17 9.03 8.67
N VAL A 84 16.13 7.70 8.84
CA VAL A 84 15.72 7.06 10.10
C VAL A 84 16.66 7.45 11.24
N LYS A 85 17.98 7.46 11.00
CA LYS A 85 18.98 7.91 11.97
C LYS A 85 18.74 9.35 12.40
N LEU A 86 18.55 10.26 11.45
CA LEU A 86 18.27 11.67 11.69
C LEU A 86 16.98 11.88 12.50
N VAL A 87 15.92 11.18 12.14
CA VAL A 87 14.61 11.25 12.81
C VAL A 87 14.70 10.70 14.23
N ASN A 88 15.38 9.58 14.43
CA ASN A 88 15.60 9.00 15.76
C ASN A 88 16.41 9.94 16.66
N TYR A 89 17.41 10.64 16.10
CA TYR A 89 18.16 11.66 16.85
C TYR A 89 17.23 12.74 17.40
N PHE A 90 16.38 13.31 16.56
CA PHE A 90 15.46 14.39 16.95
C PHE A 90 14.30 13.92 17.84
N ASN A 91 13.93 12.64 17.78
CA ASN A 91 12.90 12.06 18.65
C ASN A 91 13.47 11.48 19.96
N HIS A 92 14.79 11.53 20.18
CA HIS A 92 15.40 11.02 21.40
C HIS A 92 15.18 11.98 22.59
N PRO A 93 14.75 11.50 23.77
CA PRO A 93 14.48 12.36 24.93
C PRO A 93 15.66 13.24 25.35
N ASN A 94 16.89 12.77 25.17
CA ASN A 94 18.09 13.54 25.51
C ASN A 94 18.38 14.72 24.55
N ASN A 95 17.71 14.78 23.39
CA ASN A 95 17.96 15.79 22.36
C ASN A 95 16.84 16.86 22.28
N VAL A 96 16.00 16.96 23.31
CA VAL A 96 14.88 17.93 23.38
C VAL A 96 15.35 19.38 23.21
N TYR A 97 16.58 19.70 23.63
CA TYR A 97 17.20 21.00 23.41
C TYR A 97 17.17 21.42 21.93
N PHE A 98 17.63 20.56 21.03
CA PHE A 98 17.70 20.86 19.59
C PHE A 98 16.33 20.91 18.92
N ILE A 99 15.34 20.15 19.42
CA ILE A 99 13.95 20.29 18.99
C ILE A 99 13.39 21.68 19.34
N GLY A 100 13.67 22.18 20.54
CA GLY A 100 13.28 23.53 20.95
C GLY A 100 13.87 24.60 20.02
N LYS A 101 15.16 24.49 19.70
CA LYS A 101 15.85 25.39 18.75
C LYS A 101 15.29 25.27 17.33
N LEU A 102 15.03 24.05 16.85
CA LEU A 102 14.40 23.83 15.55
C LEU A 102 13.03 24.52 15.45
N ARG A 103 12.20 24.40 16.49
CA ARG A 103 10.88 25.06 16.55
C ARG A 103 11.00 26.58 16.50
N ASN A 104 12.00 27.17 17.16
CA ASN A 104 12.23 28.62 17.07
C ASN A 104 12.54 29.06 15.63
N ILE A 105 13.45 28.36 14.95
CA ILE A 105 13.80 28.64 13.55
C ILE A 105 12.59 28.40 12.62
N GLN A 106 11.80 27.35 12.85
CA GLN A 106 10.56 27.09 12.10
C GLN A 106 9.54 28.24 12.27
N ARG A 107 9.37 28.77 13.48
CA ARG A 107 8.49 29.92 13.73
C ARG A 107 8.99 31.16 13.00
N GLU A 108 10.29 31.43 13.04
CA GLU A 108 10.91 32.56 12.33
C GLU A 108 10.70 32.47 10.81
N LEU A 109 10.90 31.30 10.20
CA LEU A 109 10.86 31.14 8.74
C LEU A 109 9.46 30.88 8.17
N TYR A 110 8.61 30.14 8.89
CA TYR A 110 7.36 29.61 8.34
C TYR A 110 6.12 30.07 9.08
N SER A 111 6.25 30.72 10.25
CA SER A 111 5.12 31.03 11.14
C SER A 111 4.27 29.80 11.54
N LYS A 112 4.83 28.59 11.41
CA LYS A 112 4.21 27.32 11.81
C LYS A 112 5.26 26.27 12.14
N TYR A 113 4.84 25.22 12.81
CA TYR A 113 5.69 24.11 13.21
C TYR A 113 5.47 22.88 12.32
N TYR A 114 6.56 22.24 11.93
CA TYR A 114 6.54 20.94 11.25
C TYR A 114 7.16 19.90 12.17
N ALA A 115 6.38 18.88 12.52
CA ALA A 115 6.87 17.75 13.29
C ALA A 115 7.82 16.89 12.42
N ILE A 116 8.91 16.40 13.03
CA ILE A 116 9.75 15.35 12.43
C ILE A 116 9.12 14.01 12.80
N ILE A 117 8.53 13.33 11.82
CA ILE A 117 7.70 12.14 12.03
C ILE A 117 8.58 10.90 12.12
N ARG A 118 8.49 10.17 13.23
CA ARG A 118 9.11 8.85 13.37
C ARG A 118 8.34 7.82 12.55
N PRO A 119 9.00 7.08 11.62
CA PRO A 119 8.34 5.99 10.92
C PRO A 119 8.06 4.85 11.90
N GLY A 120 6.93 4.18 11.72
CA GLY A 120 6.60 2.95 12.42
C GLY A 120 7.18 1.73 11.71
N ASP A 121 7.57 0.72 12.47
CA ASP A 121 8.35 -0.42 11.95
C ASP A 121 7.60 -1.27 10.90
N THR A 122 6.27 -1.16 10.81
CA THR A 122 5.42 -2.10 10.06
C THR A 122 4.69 -1.51 8.87
N ARG A 123 4.74 -0.18 8.64
CA ARG A 123 3.91 0.47 7.59
C ARG A 123 4.71 1.43 6.72
N TRP A 124 4.82 1.15 5.41
CA TRP A 124 5.54 2.01 4.46
C TRP A 124 4.96 3.43 4.33
N ASN A 125 3.66 3.62 4.58
CA ASN A 125 3.06 4.95 4.61
C ASN A 125 3.70 5.84 5.69
N SER A 126 4.13 5.25 6.82
CA SER A 126 4.84 6.00 7.85
C SER A 126 6.27 6.40 7.43
N TYR A 127 6.94 5.59 6.62
CA TYR A 127 8.23 5.95 6.00
C TYR A 127 8.06 7.08 4.99
N TYR A 128 7.01 7.04 4.17
CA TYR A 128 6.69 8.13 3.27
C TYR A 128 6.44 9.45 4.02
N GLU A 129 5.61 9.43 5.07
CA GLU A 129 5.37 10.61 5.91
C GLU A 129 6.63 11.10 6.63
N CYS A 130 7.48 10.18 7.10
CA CYS A 130 8.80 10.49 7.62
C CYS A 130 9.63 11.30 6.60
N TYR A 131 9.73 10.84 5.35
CA TYR A 131 10.48 11.53 4.30
C TYR A 131 9.89 12.91 3.99
N LEU A 132 8.56 13.01 3.87
CA LEU A 132 7.90 14.31 3.66
C LEU A 132 8.17 15.28 4.82
N SER A 133 8.17 14.79 6.06
CA SER A 133 8.46 15.61 7.23
C SER A 133 9.88 16.17 7.21
N LEU A 134 10.86 15.36 6.79
CA LEU A 134 12.25 15.79 6.61
C LEU A 134 12.38 16.81 5.46
N ILE A 135 11.76 16.54 4.31
CA ILE A 135 11.81 17.46 3.15
C ILE A 135 11.24 18.83 3.54
N ARG A 136 10.10 18.86 4.25
CA ARG A 136 9.46 20.10 4.74
C ARG A 136 10.35 20.86 5.73
N THR A 137 11.22 20.17 6.46
CA THR A 137 12.10 20.75 7.48
C THR A 137 13.54 20.97 7.01
N LYS A 138 13.86 20.66 5.74
CA LYS A 138 15.21 20.76 5.16
C LYS A 138 15.90 22.09 5.46
N GLN A 139 15.27 23.21 5.12
CA GLN A 139 15.90 24.52 5.29
C GLN A 139 16.13 24.86 6.76
N THR A 140 15.15 24.58 7.62
CA THR A 140 15.27 24.79 9.07
C THR A 140 16.35 23.92 9.70
N LEU A 141 16.52 22.69 9.21
CA LEU A 141 17.56 21.77 9.68
C LEU A 141 18.95 22.25 9.24
N LYS A 142 19.12 22.69 7.99
CA LYS A 142 20.39 23.27 7.52
C LYS A 142 20.76 24.52 8.33
N ASN A 143 19.81 25.45 8.53
CA ASN A 143 20.03 26.63 9.36
C ASN A 143 20.39 26.28 10.81
N LEU A 144 19.79 25.22 11.36
CA LEU A 144 20.08 24.75 12.70
C LEU A 144 21.52 24.22 12.79
N VAL A 145 21.98 23.45 11.81
CA VAL A 145 23.37 22.96 11.77
C VAL A 145 24.34 24.13 11.65
N THR A 146 24.10 25.11 10.77
CA THR A 146 24.97 26.29 10.65
C THR A 146 25.14 27.07 11.97
N ARG A 147 24.16 27.01 12.89
CA ARG A 147 24.23 27.68 14.21
C ARG A 147 24.87 26.83 15.31
N TYR A 148 24.93 25.51 15.16
CA TYR A 148 25.27 24.56 16.24
C TYR A 148 26.24 23.45 15.80
N GLU A 149 26.93 23.63 14.67
CA GLU A 149 28.02 22.77 14.23
C GLU A 149 29.26 23.03 15.11
N PRO A 150 30.00 21.99 15.55
CA PRO A 150 31.20 22.20 16.33
C PRO A 150 32.26 22.94 15.50
N SER A 151 32.84 24.02 16.05
CA SER A 151 34.03 24.65 15.46
C SER A 151 35.28 23.85 15.82
N GLU A 152 36.28 23.78 14.93
CA GLU A 152 37.56 23.13 15.21
C GLU A 152 38.30 23.77 16.40
N GLU A 153 37.96 25.03 16.75
CA GLU A 153 38.59 25.80 17.83
C GLU A 153 37.82 25.79 19.16
N THR A 154 36.80 24.92 19.31
CA THR A 154 35.93 25.01 20.49
C THR A 154 36.65 24.56 21.76
N SER A 155 37.08 25.55 22.56
CA SER A 155 37.72 25.35 23.86
C SER A 155 36.84 24.52 24.80
N SER A 156 37.47 23.70 25.62
CA SER A 156 36.89 22.76 26.61
C SER A 156 36.06 23.40 27.74
N LYS A 157 35.57 24.63 27.57
CA LYS A 157 34.82 25.42 28.57
C LYS A 157 33.44 25.92 28.13
N SER A 158 32.95 25.62 26.93
CA SER A 158 31.58 26.02 26.56
C SER A 158 30.54 25.04 27.12
N THR A 159 29.54 25.55 27.85
CA THR A 159 28.31 24.85 28.25
C THR A 159 27.33 24.60 27.09
N GLU A 160 27.70 25.01 25.87
CA GLU A 160 26.84 24.95 24.71
C GLU A 160 26.85 23.55 24.06
N LEU A 161 25.66 23.03 23.76
CA LEU A 161 25.47 21.73 23.13
C LEU A 161 25.65 21.85 21.61
N TYR A 162 26.48 20.98 21.03
CA TYR A 162 26.73 20.90 19.59
C TYR A 162 26.16 19.63 18.97
N PHE A 163 25.91 19.68 17.67
CA PHE A 163 25.51 18.48 16.93
C PHE A 163 26.67 17.48 16.79
N PRO A 164 26.38 16.17 16.85
CA PRO A 164 27.32 15.15 16.40
C PRO A 164 27.68 15.34 14.91
N THR A 165 28.97 15.21 14.58
CA THR A 165 29.51 15.42 13.22
C THR A 165 28.79 14.59 12.16
N ASP A 166 28.42 13.35 12.49
CA ASP A 166 27.70 12.45 11.59
C ASP A 166 26.27 12.93 11.27
N ILE A 167 25.60 13.60 12.21
CA ILE A 167 24.29 14.23 11.98
C ILE A 167 24.45 15.49 11.13
N CYS A 168 25.47 16.32 11.39
CA CYS A 168 25.79 17.49 10.56
C CYS A 168 26.02 17.09 9.10
N GLN A 169 26.83 16.06 8.86
CA GLN A 169 27.13 15.56 7.52
C GLN A 169 25.88 15.10 6.76
N ILE A 170 24.95 14.41 7.43
CA ILE A 170 23.68 14.01 6.81
C ILE A 170 22.85 15.25 6.43
N ILE A 171 22.69 16.20 7.34
CA ILE A 171 21.85 17.40 7.12
C ILE A 171 22.47 18.32 6.05
N MET A 172 23.79 18.44 5.98
CA MET A 172 24.45 19.32 5.01
C MET A 172 24.59 18.68 3.62
N GLY A 173 24.60 17.35 3.53
CA GLY A 173 24.76 16.62 2.27
C GLY A 173 23.60 16.81 1.28
N ASP A 174 23.86 17.47 0.14
CA ASP A 174 22.83 17.67 -0.89
C ASP A 174 22.39 16.37 -1.57
N LEU A 175 23.29 15.40 -1.70
CA LEU A 175 22.95 14.06 -2.18
C LEU A 175 21.89 13.39 -1.30
N PHE A 176 21.98 13.51 0.03
CA PHE A 176 20.97 12.96 0.94
C PHE A 176 19.59 13.54 0.64
N TRP A 177 19.47 14.86 0.54
CA TRP A 177 18.19 15.51 0.25
C TRP A 177 17.63 15.18 -1.13
N SER A 178 18.50 15.08 -2.14
CA SER A 178 18.11 14.64 -3.48
C SER A 178 17.54 13.22 -3.44
N ARG A 179 18.20 12.28 -2.75
CA ARG A 179 17.74 10.89 -2.63
C ARG A 179 16.48 10.71 -1.79
N ILE A 180 16.31 11.49 -0.72
CA ILE A 180 15.05 11.47 0.07
C ILE A 180 13.88 12.03 -0.74
N SER A 181 14.12 13.09 -1.53
CA SER A 181 13.10 13.63 -2.43
C SER A 181 12.72 12.61 -3.51
N GLN A 182 13.72 11.94 -4.09
CA GLN A 182 13.51 10.84 -5.03
C GLN A 182 12.69 9.70 -4.39
N LEU A 183 13.04 9.27 -3.17
CA LEU A 183 12.28 8.25 -2.44
C LEU A 183 10.82 8.65 -2.20
N ALA A 184 10.55 9.90 -1.81
CA ALA A 184 9.19 10.38 -1.63
C ALA A 184 8.38 10.30 -2.94
N ILE A 185 8.98 10.66 -4.08
CA ILE A 185 8.34 10.54 -5.39
C ILE A 185 8.05 9.07 -5.74
N LEU A 186 9.04 8.20 -5.55
CA LEU A 186 8.92 6.77 -5.85
C LEU A 186 7.88 6.07 -4.96
N MET A 187 7.78 6.44 -3.69
CA MET A 187 6.85 5.81 -2.74
C MET A 187 5.41 6.32 -2.84
N LYS A 188 5.20 7.55 -3.29
CA LYS A 188 3.87 8.17 -3.40
C LYS A 188 2.80 7.27 -4.05
N PRO A 189 3.02 6.67 -5.25
CA PRO A 189 2.00 5.83 -5.87
C PRO A 189 1.70 4.56 -5.06
N TYR A 190 2.71 3.96 -4.42
CA TYR A 190 2.51 2.80 -3.57
C TYR A 190 1.71 3.13 -2.31
N CYS A 191 1.99 4.26 -1.67
CA CYS A 191 1.24 4.71 -0.51
C CYS A 191 -0.22 4.99 -0.85
N GLY A 192 -0.50 5.67 -1.97
CA GLY A 192 -1.88 5.90 -2.41
C GLY A 192 -2.64 4.61 -2.70
N ALA A 193 -1.99 3.61 -3.32
CA ALA A 193 -2.58 2.30 -3.52
C ALA A 193 -2.81 1.56 -2.20
N LEU A 194 -1.85 1.59 -1.28
CA LEU A 194 -1.98 1.01 0.06
C LEU A 194 -3.14 1.63 0.83
N ASP A 195 -3.24 2.96 0.85
CA ASP A 195 -4.34 3.68 1.51
C ASP A 195 -5.68 3.24 0.93
N LYS A 196 -5.79 3.14 -0.41
CA LYS A 196 -7.00 2.65 -1.07
C LYS A 196 -7.33 1.22 -0.64
N LEU A 197 -6.37 0.30 -0.74
CA LEU A 197 -6.57 -1.13 -0.45
C LEU A 197 -6.80 -1.45 1.03
N GLN A 198 -6.41 -0.54 1.93
CA GLN A 198 -6.65 -0.68 3.37
C GLN A 198 -8.02 -0.16 3.81
N THR A 199 -8.80 0.44 2.91
CA THR A 199 -10.19 0.81 3.19
C THR A 199 -11.13 -0.40 3.15
N ASP A 200 -12.26 -0.30 3.84
CA ASP A 200 -13.38 -1.25 3.76
C ASP A 200 -14.10 -1.23 2.40
N LYS A 201 -13.84 -0.21 1.59
CA LYS A 201 -14.38 -0.05 0.22
C LYS A 201 -13.49 -0.65 -0.86
N ALA A 202 -12.30 -1.15 -0.53
CA ALA A 202 -11.41 -1.67 -1.55
C ALA A 202 -12.00 -2.89 -2.28
N ARG A 203 -11.69 -2.97 -3.57
CA ARG A 203 -12.20 -4.01 -4.48
C ARG A 203 -11.03 -4.71 -5.16
N LEU A 204 -11.26 -5.95 -5.62
CA LEU A 204 -10.23 -6.74 -6.31
C LEU A 204 -9.66 -6.03 -7.55
N HIS A 205 -10.49 -5.29 -8.28
CA HIS A 205 -10.04 -4.57 -9.48
C HIS A 205 -9.07 -3.43 -9.15
N ASP A 206 -9.12 -2.86 -7.94
CA ASP A 206 -8.18 -1.81 -7.51
C ASP A 206 -6.75 -2.31 -7.49
N VAL A 207 -6.57 -3.60 -7.20
CA VAL A 207 -5.25 -4.24 -7.19
C VAL A 207 -4.71 -4.36 -8.60
N ALA A 208 -5.50 -4.90 -9.52
CA ALA A 208 -5.07 -5.06 -10.91
C ALA A 208 -4.74 -3.70 -11.55
N LEU A 209 -5.55 -2.67 -11.27
CA LEU A 209 -5.25 -1.29 -11.68
C LEU A 209 -3.96 -0.77 -11.06
N SER A 210 -3.72 -1.05 -9.78
CA SER A 210 -2.50 -0.61 -9.10
C SER A 210 -1.25 -1.22 -9.75
N PHE A 211 -1.27 -2.53 -10.05
CA PHE A 211 -0.18 -3.19 -10.79
C PHE A 211 0.05 -2.56 -12.16
N GLY A 212 -1.01 -2.41 -12.96
CA GLY A 212 -0.91 -1.76 -14.27
C GLY A 212 -0.37 -0.33 -14.19
N TYR A 213 -0.76 0.42 -13.15
CA TYR A 213 -0.23 1.75 -12.88
C TYR A 213 1.26 1.71 -12.53
N PHE A 214 1.71 0.79 -11.66
CA PHE A 214 3.13 0.73 -11.29
C PHE A 214 4.03 0.39 -12.47
N ILE A 215 3.62 -0.54 -13.34
CA ILE A 215 4.37 -0.86 -14.55
C ILE A 215 4.55 0.41 -15.39
N LYS A 216 3.46 1.13 -15.70
CA LYS A 216 3.54 2.40 -16.45
C LYS A 216 4.38 3.46 -15.74
N PHE A 217 4.28 3.54 -14.41
CA PHE A 217 5.07 4.48 -13.61
C PHE A 217 6.57 4.20 -13.73
N TRP A 218 6.98 2.94 -13.71
CA TRP A 218 8.39 2.56 -13.84
C TRP A 218 8.88 2.62 -15.29
N GLU A 219 8.05 2.31 -16.28
CA GLU A 219 8.40 2.50 -17.70
C GLU A 219 8.74 3.96 -18.04
N GLN A 220 8.11 4.91 -17.34
CA GLN A 220 8.33 6.35 -17.51
C GLN A 220 9.50 6.90 -16.68
N ASN A 221 10.12 6.08 -15.84
CA ASN A 221 11.17 6.52 -14.94
C ASN A 221 12.51 6.66 -15.69
N THR A 222 13.24 7.73 -15.38
CA THR A 222 14.50 8.07 -16.05
C THR A 222 15.63 7.10 -15.72
N ASP A 223 15.60 6.46 -14.55
CA ASP A 223 16.61 5.48 -14.13
C ASP A 223 16.25 4.09 -14.69
N ARG A 224 16.71 3.79 -15.90
CA ARG A 224 16.36 2.55 -16.61
C ARG A 224 16.79 1.30 -15.86
N PHE A 225 17.99 1.30 -15.26
CA PHE A 225 18.49 0.13 -14.53
C PHE A 225 17.61 -0.19 -13.33
N LEU A 226 17.29 0.82 -12.52
CA LEU A 226 16.37 0.65 -11.40
C LEU A 226 14.97 0.22 -11.87
N SER A 227 14.50 0.80 -12.98
CA SER A 227 13.16 0.54 -13.52
C SER A 227 13.01 -0.88 -14.03
N GLU A 228 13.96 -1.37 -14.82
CA GLU A 228 13.99 -2.75 -15.33
C GLU A 228 14.05 -3.76 -14.18
N GLY A 229 14.90 -3.50 -13.17
CA GLY A 229 14.99 -4.34 -11.97
C GLY A 229 13.68 -4.40 -11.19
N ILE A 230 12.98 -3.27 -11.03
CA ILE A 230 11.70 -3.22 -10.33
C ILE A 230 10.58 -3.87 -11.16
N ILE A 231 10.51 -3.59 -12.46
CA ILE A 231 9.51 -4.20 -13.36
C ILE A 231 9.64 -5.72 -13.33
N SER A 232 10.84 -6.27 -13.50
CA SER A 232 11.08 -7.72 -13.45
C SER A 232 10.60 -8.35 -12.14
N ARG A 233 10.78 -7.65 -11.02
CA ARG A 233 10.27 -8.12 -9.71
C ARG A 233 8.77 -8.01 -9.59
N LEU A 234 8.15 -6.95 -10.11
CA LEU A 234 6.70 -6.81 -10.14
C LEU A 234 6.06 -7.91 -11.00
N GLU A 235 6.64 -8.22 -12.16
CA GLU A 235 6.21 -9.31 -13.04
C GLU A 235 6.35 -10.68 -12.35
N LYS A 236 7.47 -10.93 -11.67
CA LYS A 236 7.65 -12.15 -10.88
C LYS A 236 6.54 -12.28 -9.82
N ARG A 237 6.23 -11.21 -9.10
CA ARG A 237 5.15 -11.22 -8.10
C ARG A 237 3.78 -11.39 -8.71
N TRP A 238 3.54 -10.80 -9.88
CA TRP A 238 2.32 -10.99 -10.64
C TRP A 238 2.14 -12.47 -11.04
N ASN A 239 3.22 -13.15 -11.43
CA ASN A 239 3.23 -14.58 -11.78
C ASN A 239 3.05 -15.53 -10.58
N ASP A 240 3.47 -15.11 -9.38
CA ASP A 240 3.25 -15.88 -8.15
C ASP A 240 1.77 -15.88 -7.70
N TRP A 241 0.90 -15.08 -8.32
CA TRP A 241 -0.46 -14.80 -7.85
C TRP A 241 -1.57 -15.29 -8.78
N GLU A 242 -2.77 -15.44 -8.23
CA GLU A 242 -3.97 -15.81 -8.99
C GLU A 242 -4.40 -14.65 -9.90
N GLN A 243 -3.84 -14.59 -11.10
CA GLN A 243 -4.07 -13.51 -12.06
C GLN A 243 -5.52 -13.51 -12.57
N PHE A 244 -6.08 -14.68 -12.83
CA PHE A 244 -7.38 -14.81 -13.51
C PHE A 244 -8.49 -14.11 -12.75
N ILE A 245 -8.54 -14.23 -11.41
CA ILE A 245 -9.57 -13.56 -10.62
C ILE A 245 -9.40 -12.04 -10.59
N LEU A 246 -8.16 -11.55 -10.56
CA LEU A 246 -7.86 -10.12 -10.60
C LEU A 246 -8.28 -9.52 -11.95
N LEU A 247 -7.94 -10.20 -13.04
CA LEU A 247 -8.35 -9.79 -14.39
C LEU A 247 -9.86 -9.89 -14.59
N LEU A 248 -10.49 -10.97 -14.11
CA LEU A 248 -11.94 -11.13 -14.16
C LEU A 248 -12.64 -10.00 -13.41
N SER A 249 -12.12 -9.57 -12.26
CA SER A 249 -12.68 -8.45 -11.50
C SER A 249 -12.64 -7.12 -12.25
N LEU A 250 -11.64 -6.90 -13.11
CA LEU A 250 -11.59 -5.73 -14.01
C LEU A 250 -12.64 -5.84 -15.11
N VAL A 251 -12.78 -7.01 -15.74
CA VAL A 251 -13.74 -7.21 -16.82
C VAL A 251 -15.18 -7.09 -16.31
N LEU A 252 -15.46 -7.60 -15.11
CA LEU A 252 -16.76 -7.49 -14.47
C LEU A 252 -17.03 -6.10 -13.89
N HIS A 253 -16.08 -5.16 -13.96
CA HIS A 253 -16.31 -3.78 -13.56
C HIS A 253 -17.02 -2.99 -14.66
N PRO A 254 -18.22 -2.42 -14.41
CA PRO A 254 -19.02 -1.77 -15.45
C PRO A 254 -18.28 -0.66 -16.20
N LYS A 255 -17.42 0.12 -15.54
CA LYS A 255 -16.65 1.18 -16.23
C LYS A 255 -15.47 0.68 -17.06
N TYR A 256 -14.93 -0.50 -16.77
CA TYR A 256 -13.66 -0.95 -17.36
C TYR A 256 -13.88 -2.00 -18.44
N ARG A 257 -14.62 -3.06 -18.13
CA ARG A 257 -14.89 -4.16 -19.08
C ARG A 257 -13.60 -4.62 -19.78
N LEU A 258 -13.69 -4.95 -21.06
CA LEU A 258 -12.53 -5.28 -21.89
C LEU A 258 -11.80 -4.02 -22.42
N ASP A 259 -12.37 -2.83 -22.24
CA ASP A 259 -11.88 -1.57 -22.81
C ASP A 259 -10.51 -1.14 -22.23
N LYS A 260 -10.08 -1.74 -21.11
CA LYS A 260 -8.76 -1.50 -20.48
C LYS A 260 -7.65 -2.43 -20.96
N PHE A 261 -8.00 -3.49 -21.68
CA PHE A 261 -7.04 -4.47 -22.19
C PHE A 261 -6.58 -4.09 -23.59
N ASN A 262 -5.36 -4.50 -23.95
CA ASN A 262 -4.91 -4.35 -25.33
C ASN A 262 -5.76 -5.28 -26.22
N PRO A 263 -6.52 -4.75 -27.20
CA PRO A 263 -7.37 -5.56 -28.06
C PRO A 263 -6.60 -6.57 -28.91
N ASP A 264 -5.30 -6.34 -29.12
CA ASP A 264 -4.43 -7.22 -29.91
C ASP A 264 -3.91 -8.43 -29.10
N LEU A 265 -4.21 -8.50 -27.79
CA LEU A 265 -3.84 -9.65 -26.97
C LEU A 265 -4.78 -10.84 -27.23
N GLU A 266 -4.29 -11.82 -27.98
CA GLU A 266 -5.04 -13.06 -28.26
C GLU A 266 -5.39 -13.84 -26.98
N THR A 267 -4.56 -13.72 -25.93
CA THR A 267 -4.72 -14.45 -24.67
C THR A 267 -5.89 -13.96 -23.82
N ILE A 268 -6.27 -12.68 -23.92
CA ILE A 268 -7.35 -12.08 -23.15
C ILE A 268 -8.47 -11.66 -24.10
N ASN A 269 -9.41 -12.57 -24.31
CA ASN A 269 -10.58 -12.35 -25.14
C ASN A 269 -11.86 -12.83 -24.42
N PHE A 270 -13.01 -12.53 -25.00
CA PHE A 270 -14.30 -12.87 -24.40
C PHE A 270 -14.48 -14.36 -24.10
N VAL A 271 -13.98 -15.25 -24.96
CA VAL A 271 -14.07 -16.70 -24.78
C VAL A 271 -13.22 -17.15 -23.59
N THR A 272 -11.98 -16.66 -23.51
CA THR A 272 -11.09 -16.96 -22.38
C THR A 272 -11.69 -16.47 -21.06
N ILE A 273 -12.18 -15.22 -21.02
CA ILE A 273 -12.82 -14.68 -19.81
C ILE A 273 -14.10 -15.45 -19.45
N GLY A 274 -14.91 -15.84 -20.43
CA GLY A 274 -16.11 -16.66 -20.21
C GLY A 274 -15.77 -18.00 -19.56
N THR A 275 -14.64 -18.61 -19.94
CA THR A 275 -14.14 -19.85 -19.33
C THR A 275 -13.75 -19.65 -17.87
N TRP A 276 -13.03 -18.57 -17.56
CA TRP A 276 -12.68 -18.24 -16.18
C TRP A 276 -13.91 -17.93 -15.32
N LEU A 277 -14.87 -17.20 -15.87
CA LEU A 277 -16.12 -16.87 -15.20
C LEU A 277 -16.93 -18.13 -14.86
N ASP A 278 -17.06 -19.07 -15.80
CA ASP A 278 -17.71 -20.37 -15.58
C ASP A 278 -16.98 -21.20 -14.51
N TYR A 279 -15.64 -21.23 -14.55
CA TYR A 279 -14.83 -21.92 -13.55
C TYR A 279 -15.07 -21.36 -12.14
N TYR A 280 -14.90 -20.05 -11.93
CA TYR A 280 -15.07 -19.46 -10.60
C TYR A 280 -16.52 -19.52 -10.11
N TYR A 281 -17.51 -19.39 -11.00
CA TYR A 281 -18.91 -19.57 -10.64
C TYR A 281 -19.14 -20.96 -10.04
N LYS A 282 -18.70 -22.02 -10.73
CA LYS A 282 -18.82 -23.40 -10.25
C LYS A 282 -18.05 -23.61 -8.96
N ALA A 283 -16.83 -23.09 -8.87
CA ALA A 283 -15.99 -23.24 -7.69
C ALA A 283 -16.59 -22.61 -6.43
N TRP A 284 -17.28 -21.46 -6.56
CA TRP A 284 -17.82 -20.73 -5.42
C TRP A 284 -19.25 -21.09 -5.06
N THR A 285 -20.08 -21.45 -6.05
CA THR A 285 -21.50 -21.78 -5.83
C THR A 285 -21.72 -23.28 -5.66
N SER A 286 -20.79 -24.12 -6.13
CA SER A 286 -21.00 -25.55 -6.34
C SER A 286 -22.16 -25.87 -7.29
N GLU A 287 -22.59 -24.91 -8.11
CA GLU A 287 -23.69 -25.05 -9.06
C GLU A 287 -23.22 -25.00 -10.51
N LYS A 288 -23.97 -25.68 -11.39
CA LYS A 288 -23.76 -25.57 -12.84
C LYS A 288 -24.50 -24.34 -13.37
N PRO A 289 -23.81 -23.39 -14.02
CA PRO A 289 -24.46 -22.21 -14.58
C PRO A 289 -25.39 -22.62 -15.73
N THR A 290 -26.60 -22.05 -15.74
CA THR A 290 -27.60 -22.28 -16.80
C THR A 290 -27.65 -21.15 -17.83
N LYS A 291 -27.45 -19.90 -17.39
CA LYS A 291 -27.53 -18.69 -18.24
C LYS A 291 -26.35 -17.72 -18.08
N LEU A 292 -25.30 -18.11 -17.35
CA LEU A 292 -24.17 -17.23 -17.00
C LEU A 292 -23.52 -16.60 -18.24
N LEU A 293 -23.18 -17.40 -19.25
CA LEU A 293 -22.53 -16.89 -20.47
C LEU A 293 -23.47 -15.99 -21.30
N ALA A 294 -24.78 -16.28 -21.31
CA ALA A 294 -25.77 -15.42 -21.98
C ALA A 294 -25.92 -14.06 -21.28
N GLN A 295 -25.87 -14.04 -19.94
CA GLN A 295 -25.84 -12.80 -19.15
C GLN A 295 -24.52 -12.06 -19.35
N PHE A 296 -23.39 -12.77 -19.39
CA PHE A 296 -22.09 -12.17 -19.64
C PHE A 296 -22.00 -11.53 -21.03
N GLU A 297 -22.60 -12.15 -22.05
CA GLU A 297 -22.73 -11.56 -23.38
C GLU A 297 -23.61 -10.29 -23.34
N SER A 298 -24.74 -10.33 -22.64
CA SER A 298 -25.59 -9.15 -22.44
C SER A 298 -24.84 -8.01 -21.74
N TYR A 299 -24.00 -8.36 -20.76
CA TYR A 299 -23.12 -7.42 -20.05
C TYR A 299 -22.05 -6.82 -20.97
N ARG A 300 -21.42 -7.65 -21.82
CA ARG A 300 -20.40 -7.22 -22.80
C ARG A 300 -20.97 -6.18 -23.76
N VAL A 301 -22.15 -6.44 -24.33
CA VAL A 301 -22.81 -5.53 -25.28
C VAL A 301 -23.57 -4.40 -24.58
N LYS A 302 -23.45 -4.27 -23.24
CA LYS A 302 -24.08 -3.22 -22.43
C LYS A 302 -25.61 -3.20 -22.58
N LYS A 303 -26.24 -4.36 -22.77
CA LYS A 303 -27.69 -4.50 -22.84
C LYS A 303 -28.30 -4.27 -21.45
N PRO A 304 -29.45 -3.58 -21.32
CA PRO A 304 -30.14 -3.42 -20.05
C PRO A 304 -30.30 -4.78 -19.32
N PRO A 305 -30.01 -4.88 -18.00
CA PRO A 305 -29.73 -3.77 -17.08
C PRO A 305 -28.25 -3.33 -16.99
N PHE A 306 -27.37 -3.83 -17.86
CA PHE A 306 -25.92 -3.62 -17.77
C PHE A 306 -25.41 -2.37 -18.51
N ASN A 307 -26.29 -1.46 -18.93
CA ASN A 307 -25.88 -0.22 -19.59
C ASN A 307 -25.36 0.81 -18.57
N ASN A 308 -24.67 1.84 -19.06
CA ASN A 308 -24.08 2.85 -18.16
C ASN A 308 -25.15 3.68 -17.44
N GLU A 309 -26.25 4.02 -18.10
CA GLU A 309 -27.36 4.79 -17.53
C GLU A 309 -27.95 4.15 -16.26
N ILE A 310 -28.09 2.82 -16.24
CA ILE A 310 -28.57 2.10 -15.06
C ILE A 310 -27.49 2.06 -13.98
N TYR A 311 -26.23 1.84 -14.34
CA TYR A 311 -25.13 1.84 -13.39
C TYR A 311 -24.94 3.19 -12.69
N GLU A 312 -25.06 4.30 -13.42
CA GLU A 312 -24.92 5.67 -12.89
C GLU A 312 -25.98 6.03 -11.85
N GLN A 313 -27.16 5.39 -11.89
CA GLN A 313 -28.20 5.58 -10.87
C GLN A 313 -27.74 5.12 -9.48
N PHE A 314 -26.75 4.24 -9.39
CA PHE A 314 -26.18 3.77 -8.12
C PHE A 314 -24.99 4.62 -7.65
N GLY A 315 -24.71 5.78 -8.29
CA GLY A 315 -23.58 6.62 -7.92
C GLY A 315 -22.23 5.90 -8.01
N ASP A 316 -22.11 4.98 -8.97
CA ASP A 316 -20.97 4.08 -9.19
C ASP A 316 -20.70 3.03 -8.09
N ASP A 317 -21.58 2.88 -7.09
CA ASP A 317 -21.45 1.88 -6.03
C ASP A 317 -22.72 1.02 -5.93
N VAL A 318 -22.85 0.07 -6.86
CA VAL A 318 -23.97 -0.88 -6.91
C VAL A 318 -24.09 -1.71 -5.64
N LEU A 319 -22.99 -1.94 -4.92
CA LEU A 319 -22.99 -2.73 -3.69
C LEU A 319 -23.45 -1.93 -2.46
N ALA A 320 -23.66 -0.62 -2.59
CA ALA A 320 -24.17 0.21 -1.51
C ALA A 320 -25.71 0.12 -1.35
N TYR A 321 -26.40 -0.59 -2.25
CA TYR A 321 -27.86 -0.72 -2.33
C TYR A 321 -28.30 -2.18 -2.26
#